data_AF-A0A507F786-F1
#
_entry.id   AF-A0A507F786-F1
#
_cell.length_a   1.000
_cell.length_b   1.000
_cell.length_c   1.000
_cell.angle_alpha   90.00
_cell.angle_beta   90.00
_cell.angle_gamma   90.00
#
_symmetry.space_group_name_H-M   'P 1'
#
loop_
_entity.id
_entity.type
_entity.pdbx_description
1 polymer ?
#
loop_
_entity_poly.entity_id
_entity_poly.type
_entity_poly.pdbx_seq_one_letter_code
_entity_poly.pdbx_strand_id
1 'polypeptide(L)'
;MSHHEPVHDEWDVDDIEWDWSEEGVHGDELALEPYDLNAEQDEPNAQISPNAPENTLENAQMATSEDTTQTSQEDSMKSRLLINPNKAGTQYTPKHIVAKIVYEASKGSPFFLAEQRRDALVTARIQSLQSRVQAIQTMDLRLERGIVESVLRTVEKEWEASERRWIDGGYVNLIDTRFHDPHKLCPDLILVRSNFDKYTAVSKKIREVFAMYDPQFSPMSLDEAYLDITDYLVAHPEHTPESVVSELRAEIFRRTMLTASAGIAANKMLAKAERIVTWSDINKPNGQKFLPVDRESIMEFVRTLPIRKVPGVGKVNERILKSLGIEMCGHLKEHLVLIYKLFSPIMFNFCIRTSLGVGSAEIESESERKSIGVERTFGPMQKSSEMYEKLSELSELLATDLKKHDTKGRTLTLKLKTTEFRLFTRAKTLTQFMSTAEEIFQCAQQILALEIVANPGLRLRLMGLSMSKLSSRSIDEDGIAKFLKRPSPSTPFPKHPQTSLTCPVCCKEFPDISERDMAEHVGRCLEDPHVPDGNSEIKADGMVRIRAI
;
A
#
# COMPACT_ATOMS: atom_id res chain seq x y z
N MET A 1 34.62 11.78 27.71
CA MET A 1 33.75 12.93 27.38
C MET A 1 33.33 12.77 25.93
N SER A 2 32.31 11.96 25.71
CA SER A 2 31.86 11.50 24.39
C SER A 2 30.44 11.99 24.18
N HIS A 3 30.26 12.91 23.24
CA HIS A 3 28.96 13.34 22.77
C HIS A 3 28.29 12.18 22.05
N HIS A 4 27.19 11.67 22.62
CA HIS A 4 26.28 10.75 21.96
C HIS A 4 25.30 11.57 21.14
N GLU A 5 25.42 11.51 19.81
CA GLU A 5 24.46 12.12 18.88
C GLU A 5 23.52 11.08 18.25
N PRO A 6 22.30 11.50 17.85
CA PRO A 6 21.13 10.64 17.75
C PRO A 6 21.03 9.84 16.44
N VAL A 7 20.48 8.63 16.56
CA VAL A 7 20.12 7.75 15.44
C VAL A 7 18.77 8.18 14.89
N HIS A 8 18.74 8.55 13.60
CA HIS A 8 17.50 8.82 12.86
C HIS A 8 17.01 7.51 12.23
N ASP A 9 15.78 7.13 12.54
CA ASP A 9 15.07 5.98 11.98
C ASP A 9 14.26 6.41 10.74
N GLU A 10 14.51 5.82 9.58
CA GLU A 10 13.65 5.95 8.39
C GLU A 10 13.08 4.58 7.94
N TRP A 11 11.74 4.56 7.96
CA TRP A 11 10.71 3.85 7.18
C TRP A 11 10.96 2.49 6.49
N ASP A 12 10.14 1.50 6.87
CA ASP A 12 9.57 0.51 5.93
C ASP A 12 8.34 1.16 5.26
N VAL A 13 8.51 1.75 4.06
CA VAL A 13 7.40 2.24 3.23
C VAL A 13 7.04 1.14 2.23
N ASP A 14 6.32 0.11 2.66
CA ASP A 14 5.75 -0.89 1.72
C ASP A 14 4.39 -1.45 2.14
N ASP A 15 3.81 -0.97 3.25
CA ASP A 15 2.44 -1.32 3.65
C ASP A 15 1.54 -0.08 3.49
N ILE A 16 1.01 0.12 2.28
CA ILE A 16 -0.25 0.86 2.13
C ILE A 16 -1.33 -0.05 2.72
N GLU A 17 -1.62 0.16 4.00
CA GLU A 17 -2.84 -0.35 4.62
C GLU A 17 -3.98 0.49 4.07
N TRP A 18 -4.71 -0.08 3.10
CA TRP A 18 -5.89 0.55 2.54
C TRP A 18 -6.90 0.71 3.68
N ASP A 19 -7.31 1.94 3.97
CA ASP A 19 -8.32 2.21 4.98
C ASP A 19 -9.67 1.67 4.49
N TRP A 20 -10.25 0.76 5.29
CA TRP A 20 -11.54 0.12 5.02
C TRP A 20 -12.65 0.68 5.91
N SER A 21 -12.42 1.80 6.59
CA SER A 21 -13.33 2.35 7.60
C SER A 21 -14.09 3.60 7.15
N GLU A 22 -14.74 3.58 5.98
CA GLU A 22 -15.85 4.51 5.70
C GLU A 22 -16.93 3.82 4.85
N GLU A 23 -17.93 3.23 5.51
CA GLU A 23 -19.30 3.21 5.00
C GLU A 23 -20.25 3.59 6.13
N GLY A 24 -20.92 4.73 5.96
CA GLY A 24 -22.09 5.10 6.73
C GLY A 24 -23.29 4.30 6.25
N VAL A 25 -23.90 3.54 7.14
CA VAL A 25 -25.26 3.04 7.00
C VAL A 25 -26.03 3.54 8.22
N HIS A 26 -27.01 4.41 8.00
CA HIS A 26 -28.02 4.77 8.99
C HIS A 26 -29.10 3.67 9.04
N GLY A 27 -29.39 3.17 10.25
CA GLY A 27 -30.53 2.29 10.62
C GLY A 27 -30.30 0.80 10.29
N ASP A 28 -30.35 -0.18 11.18
CA ASP A 28 -31.05 -0.32 12.45
C ASP A 28 -30.15 -0.88 13.58
N GLU A 29 -30.56 -0.54 14.79
CA GLU A 29 -29.92 -0.75 16.08
C GLU A 29 -30.02 -2.23 16.54
N LEU A 30 -28.90 -2.96 16.51
CA LEU A 30 -28.66 -4.10 17.39
C LEU A 30 -27.24 -4.01 17.94
N ALA A 31 -27.13 -3.40 19.13
CA ALA A 31 -25.92 -3.33 19.91
C ALA A 31 -25.46 -4.73 20.31
N LEU A 32 -24.30 -5.16 19.82
CA LEU A 32 -23.52 -6.24 20.44
C LEU A 32 -22.50 -5.57 21.37
N GLU A 33 -22.73 -5.73 22.68
CA GLU A 33 -21.80 -5.30 23.72
C GLU A 33 -20.44 -6.01 23.61
N PRO A 34 -19.34 -5.39 24.07
CA PRO A 34 -18.01 -5.98 24.00
C PRO A 34 -17.89 -7.15 24.98
N TYR A 35 -17.51 -8.32 24.48
CA TYR A 35 -17.23 -9.50 25.27
C TYR A 35 -15.97 -9.29 26.13
N ASP A 36 -16.16 -9.23 27.45
CA ASP A 36 -15.11 -9.13 28.47
C ASP A 36 -14.55 -10.54 28.76
N LEU A 37 -13.25 -10.74 28.53
CA LEU A 37 -12.56 -12.03 28.72
C LEU A 37 -11.87 -12.15 30.08
N ASN A 38 -12.40 -11.51 31.14
CA ASN A 38 -11.92 -11.70 32.50
C ASN A 38 -13.07 -11.95 33.48
N ALA A 39 -13.56 -13.20 33.54
CA ALA A 39 -14.28 -13.70 34.70
C ALA A 39 -13.99 -15.19 34.88
N GLU A 40 -13.05 -15.49 35.77
CA GLU A 40 -12.79 -16.83 36.29
C GLU A 40 -13.62 -17.07 37.57
N GLN A 41 -13.97 -18.35 37.76
CA GLN A 41 -14.43 -19.02 39.00
C GLN A 41 -15.92 -18.93 39.37
N ASP A 42 -16.64 -20.03 39.14
CA ASP A 42 -17.19 -20.85 40.23
C ASP A 42 -17.82 -22.15 39.68
N GLU A 43 -17.31 -23.31 40.13
CA GLU A 43 -17.99 -24.60 39.95
C GLU A 43 -19.19 -24.72 40.89
N PRO A 44 -20.21 -25.50 40.49
CA PRO A 44 -20.72 -26.47 41.46
C PRO A 44 -20.86 -27.88 40.88
N ASN A 45 -20.16 -28.76 41.57
CA ASN A 45 -20.30 -30.20 41.74
C ASN A 45 -21.75 -30.73 41.58
N ALA A 46 -21.96 -31.65 40.62
CA ALA A 46 -23.14 -32.53 40.60
C ALA A 46 -22.79 -33.92 40.05
N GLN A 47 -23.03 -34.92 40.90
CA GLN A 47 -22.75 -36.34 40.74
C GLN A 47 -23.60 -36.98 39.63
N ILE A 48 -23.01 -37.88 38.82
CA ILE A 48 -23.76 -38.89 38.05
C ILE A 48 -23.08 -40.25 38.17
N SER A 49 -23.90 -41.26 38.49
CA SER A 49 -23.59 -42.67 38.72
C SER A 49 -23.35 -43.47 37.41
N PRO A 50 -22.79 -44.70 37.48
CA PRO A 50 -22.32 -45.47 36.33
C PRO A 50 -23.33 -46.52 35.82
N ASN A 51 -23.29 -46.82 34.50
CA ASN A 51 -23.79 -48.01 33.74
C ASN A 51 -24.20 -47.53 32.33
N ALA A 52 -23.86 -48.11 31.17
CA ALA A 52 -23.27 -49.38 30.72
C ALA A 52 -22.77 -49.21 29.24
N PRO A 53 -22.57 -50.26 28.41
CA PRO A 53 -21.29 -50.89 28.11
C PRO A 53 -20.73 -50.64 26.69
N GLU A 54 -19.47 -51.08 26.56
CA GLU A 54 -18.59 -51.25 25.39
C GLU A 54 -19.22 -51.32 23.98
N ASN A 55 -18.64 -50.56 23.04
CA ASN A 55 -18.36 -51.10 21.71
C ASN A 55 -17.02 -50.56 21.19
N THR A 56 -16.06 -51.47 21.07
CA THR A 56 -14.72 -51.26 20.50
C THR A 56 -14.75 -51.19 18.98
N LEU A 57 -13.79 -50.42 18.43
CA LEU A 57 -13.33 -50.30 17.02
C LEU A 57 -13.82 -49.03 16.29
N GLU A 58 -13.00 -47.97 16.33
CA GLU A 58 -12.53 -47.21 15.15
C GLU A 58 -11.56 -46.07 15.56
N ASN A 59 -10.37 -46.46 16.02
CA ASN A 59 -9.24 -45.52 16.13
C ASN A 59 -8.51 -45.45 14.79
N ALA A 60 -8.95 -44.55 13.89
CA ALA A 60 -8.14 -44.15 12.72
C ALA A 60 -8.52 -42.80 12.06
N GLN A 61 -9.46 -42.01 12.60
CA GLN A 61 -9.95 -40.81 11.87
C GLN A 61 -10.01 -39.49 12.67
N MET A 62 -9.48 -39.41 13.89
CA MET A 62 -9.41 -38.14 14.64
C MET A 62 -8.05 -37.44 14.64
N ALA A 63 -7.00 -38.06 14.08
CA ALA A 63 -5.65 -37.47 14.07
C ALA A 63 -5.35 -36.54 12.87
N THR A 64 -6.27 -36.39 11.91
CA THR A 64 -6.00 -35.67 10.66
C THR A 64 -6.53 -34.23 10.62
N SER A 65 -7.44 -33.82 11.50
CA SER A 65 -8.00 -32.45 11.49
C SER A 65 -7.17 -31.45 12.32
N GLU A 66 -6.71 -31.84 13.51
CA GLU A 66 -5.88 -30.99 14.39
C GLU A 66 -4.45 -30.81 13.85
N ASP A 67 -3.85 -31.88 13.31
CA ASP A 67 -2.48 -31.85 12.77
C ASP A 67 -2.41 -31.01 11.49
N THR A 68 -3.44 -31.07 10.64
CA THR A 68 -3.54 -30.24 9.41
C THR A 68 -3.77 -28.76 9.72
N THR A 69 -4.59 -28.45 10.74
CA THR A 69 -4.84 -27.05 11.13
C THR A 69 -3.61 -26.42 11.80
N GLN A 70 -2.92 -27.14 12.68
CA GLN A 70 -1.66 -26.66 13.27
C GLN A 70 -0.57 -26.46 12.22
N THR A 71 -0.41 -27.40 11.28
CA THR A 71 0.56 -27.29 10.18
C THR A 71 0.25 -26.06 9.29
N SER A 72 -1.03 -25.82 8.98
CA SER A 72 -1.45 -24.65 8.17
C SER A 72 -1.19 -23.31 8.88
N GLN A 73 -1.34 -23.26 10.20
CA GLN A 73 -1.10 -22.06 10.99
C GLN A 73 0.40 -21.78 11.12
N GLU A 74 1.20 -22.83 11.28
CA GLU A 74 2.66 -22.71 11.31
C GLU A 74 3.21 -22.19 9.99
N ASP A 75 2.71 -22.69 8.86
CA ASP A 75 3.14 -22.25 7.53
C ASP A 75 2.71 -20.81 7.22
N SER A 76 1.52 -20.39 7.66
CA SER A 76 1.09 -18.99 7.62
C SER A 76 2.05 -18.08 8.39
N MET A 77 2.42 -18.49 9.61
CA MET A 77 3.36 -17.75 10.46
C MET A 77 4.76 -17.68 9.87
N LYS A 78 5.27 -18.77 9.30
CA LYS A 78 6.55 -18.79 8.58
C LYS A 78 6.55 -17.78 7.43
N SER A 79 5.48 -17.76 6.61
CA SER A 79 5.35 -16.80 5.49
C SER A 79 5.32 -15.34 5.97
N ARG A 80 4.58 -15.07 7.04
CA ARG A 80 4.47 -13.73 7.64
C ARG A 80 5.81 -13.23 8.19
N LEU A 81 6.52 -14.06 8.93
CA LEU A 81 7.81 -13.73 9.56
C LEU A 81 8.97 -13.71 8.55
N LEU A 82 8.85 -14.45 7.45
CA LEU A 82 9.89 -14.49 6.42
C LEU A 82 10.12 -13.08 5.84
N ILE A 83 11.40 -12.73 5.72
CA ILE A 83 11.86 -11.53 5.01
C ILE A 83 11.28 -11.58 3.60
N ASN A 84 10.80 -10.45 3.08
CA ASN A 84 10.19 -10.36 1.74
C ASN A 84 11.02 -11.17 0.72
N PRO A 85 10.58 -12.38 0.34
CA PRO A 85 11.38 -13.32 -0.46
C PRO A 85 11.42 -12.92 -1.93
N ASN A 86 10.79 -11.78 -2.25
CA ASN A 86 10.68 -11.19 -3.56
C ASN A 86 11.66 -10.02 -3.74
N LYS A 87 12.57 -9.79 -2.77
CA LYS A 87 13.67 -8.82 -2.81
C LYS A 87 14.88 -9.35 -3.62
N ALA A 88 15.76 -8.45 -4.07
CA ALA A 88 16.83 -8.76 -5.04
C ALA A 88 17.83 -9.73 -4.47
N GLY A 89 18.40 -10.53 -5.36
CA GLY A 89 19.55 -11.35 -5.02
C GLY A 89 19.23 -12.44 -4.01
N THR A 90 17.94 -12.70 -3.75
CA THR A 90 17.47 -13.75 -2.83
C THR A 90 16.92 -14.97 -3.56
N GLN A 91 17.04 -15.03 -4.89
CA GLN A 91 16.46 -16.11 -5.70
C GLN A 91 17.09 -17.48 -5.45
N TYR A 92 18.38 -17.51 -5.11
CA TYR A 92 19.10 -18.73 -4.76
C TYR A 92 19.03 -19.06 -3.26
N THR A 93 18.40 -18.20 -2.46
CA THR A 93 18.29 -18.41 -1.01
C THR A 93 17.26 -19.52 -0.74
N PRO A 94 17.59 -20.57 0.02
CA PRO A 94 16.63 -21.61 0.38
C PRO A 94 15.60 -21.06 1.36
N LYS A 95 14.50 -20.51 0.81
CA LYS A 95 13.46 -19.76 1.53
C LYS A 95 12.88 -20.53 2.72
N HIS A 96 12.66 -21.83 2.57
CA HIS A 96 12.12 -22.69 3.62
C HIS A 96 13.08 -22.81 4.82
N ILE A 97 14.40 -22.86 4.59
CA ILE A 97 15.40 -22.93 5.66
C ILE A 97 15.45 -21.60 6.40
N VAL A 98 15.51 -20.48 5.67
CA VAL A 98 15.51 -19.14 6.26
C VAL A 98 14.24 -18.91 7.08
N ALA A 99 13.07 -19.28 6.54
CA ALA A 99 11.80 -19.16 7.25
C ALA A 99 11.80 -19.96 8.56
N LYS A 100 12.34 -21.18 8.54
CA LYS A 100 12.45 -22.03 9.74
C LYS A 100 13.37 -21.39 10.78
N ILE A 101 14.56 -20.91 10.38
CA ILE A 101 15.50 -20.25 11.30
C ILE A 101 14.86 -19.00 11.93
N VAL A 102 14.22 -18.16 11.12
CA VAL A 102 13.56 -16.94 11.59
C VAL A 102 12.40 -17.27 12.52
N TYR A 103 11.59 -18.28 12.18
CA TYR A 103 10.48 -18.75 13.00
C TYR A 103 10.97 -19.21 14.37
N GLU A 104 11.93 -20.14 14.42
CA GLU A 104 12.47 -20.66 15.68
C GLU A 104 13.18 -19.59 16.51
N ALA A 105 13.92 -18.68 15.86
CA ALA A 105 14.57 -17.57 16.54
C ALA A 105 13.58 -16.55 17.13
N SER A 106 12.38 -16.43 16.57
CA SER A 106 11.37 -15.46 16.98
C SER A 106 10.33 -16.04 17.94
N LYS A 107 10.16 -17.37 17.95
CA LYS A 107 9.10 -18.09 18.68
C LYS A 107 9.08 -17.70 20.17
N GLY A 108 7.89 -17.38 20.68
CA GLY A 108 7.69 -16.97 22.07
C GLY A 108 8.07 -15.53 22.41
N SER A 109 8.68 -14.77 21.50
CA SER A 109 8.95 -13.34 21.72
C SER A 109 7.66 -12.50 21.71
N PRO A 110 7.63 -11.33 22.38
CA PRO A 110 6.48 -10.42 22.30
C PRO A 110 6.17 -9.96 20.87
N PHE A 111 7.19 -9.92 19.98
CA PHE A 111 7.02 -9.65 18.56
C PHE A 111 6.25 -10.77 17.87
N PHE A 112 6.66 -12.02 18.07
CA PHE A 112 6.02 -13.19 17.50
C PHE A 112 4.55 -13.30 17.91
N LEU A 113 4.25 -13.10 19.19
CA LEU A 113 2.87 -13.12 19.69
C LEU A 113 2.01 -12.00 19.06
N ALA A 114 2.60 -10.83 18.81
CA ALA A 114 1.91 -9.75 18.10
C ALA A 114 1.67 -10.10 16.62
N GLU A 115 2.65 -10.70 15.94
CA GLU A 115 2.48 -11.19 14.58
C GLU A 115 1.40 -12.28 14.48
N GLN A 116 1.34 -13.18 15.46
CA GLN A 116 0.30 -14.21 15.54
C GLN A 116 -1.10 -13.60 15.68
N ARG A 117 -1.27 -12.59 16.55
CA ARG A 117 -2.55 -11.86 16.66
C ARG A 117 -2.94 -11.20 15.35
N ARG A 118 -2.01 -10.52 14.68
CA ARG A 118 -2.27 -9.91 13.36
C ARG A 118 -2.59 -10.98 12.30
N ASP A 119 -1.96 -12.14 12.36
CA ASP A 119 -2.25 -13.24 11.43
C ASP A 119 -3.65 -13.82 11.62
N ALA A 120 -4.07 -13.99 12.88
CA ALA A 120 -5.42 -14.40 13.22
C ALA A 120 -6.47 -13.41 12.69
N LEU A 121 -6.22 -12.10 12.84
CA LEU A 121 -7.11 -11.05 12.29
C LEU A 121 -7.24 -11.13 10.77
N VAL A 122 -6.13 -11.28 10.04
CA VAL A 122 -6.17 -11.44 8.57
C VAL A 122 -6.89 -12.74 8.18
N THR A 123 -6.68 -13.81 8.93
CA THR A 123 -7.35 -15.10 8.70
C THR A 123 -8.87 -14.99 8.89
N ALA A 124 -9.31 -14.37 9.98
CA ALA A 124 -10.74 -14.13 10.25
C ALA A 124 -11.37 -13.26 9.14
N ARG A 125 -10.64 -12.25 8.66
CA ARG A 125 -11.08 -11.42 7.54
C ARG A 125 -11.24 -12.23 6.24
N ILE A 126 -10.30 -13.13 5.95
CA ILE A 126 -10.39 -14.02 4.78
C ILE A 126 -11.59 -14.95 4.90
N GLN A 127 -11.84 -15.53 6.07
CA GLN A 127 -13.00 -16.39 6.31
C GLN A 127 -14.32 -15.62 6.08
N SER A 128 -14.45 -14.41 6.63
CA SER A 128 -15.60 -13.54 6.38
C SER A 128 -15.79 -13.22 4.89
N LEU A 129 -14.69 -12.94 4.18
CA LEU A 129 -14.71 -12.69 2.75
C LEU A 129 -15.18 -13.91 1.96
N GLN A 130 -14.71 -15.11 2.31
CA GLN A 130 -15.12 -16.36 1.68
C GLN A 130 -16.61 -16.65 1.89
N SER A 131 -17.17 -16.36 3.06
CA SER A 131 -18.62 -16.46 3.29
C SER A 131 -19.41 -15.50 2.39
N ARG A 132 -18.91 -14.27 2.19
CA ARG A 132 -19.52 -13.31 1.25
C ARG A 132 -19.43 -13.77 -0.20
N VAL A 133 -18.31 -14.40 -0.60
CA VAL A 133 -18.15 -14.99 -1.93
C VAL A 133 -19.22 -16.07 -2.18
N GLN A 134 -19.46 -16.95 -1.20
CA GLN A 134 -20.49 -17.98 -1.31
C GLN A 134 -21.90 -17.39 -1.49
N ALA A 135 -22.22 -16.30 -0.78
CA ALA A 135 -23.50 -15.62 -0.94
C ALA A 135 -23.66 -14.99 -2.34
N ILE A 136 -22.56 -14.48 -2.93
CA ILE A 136 -22.56 -13.87 -4.27
C ILE A 136 -22.74 -14.91 -5.39
N GLN A 137 -22.28 -16.14 -5.20
CA GLN A 137 -22.37 -17.20 -6.23
C GLN A 137 -23.81 -17.50 -6.68
N THR A 138 -24.80 -17.25 -5.82
CA THR A 138 -26.22 -17.46 -6.13
C THR A 138 -26.96 -16.23 -6.65
N MET A 139 -26.28 -15.06 -6.73
CA MET A 139 -26.89 -13.80 -7.15
C MET A 139 -26.88 -13.65 -8.69
N ASP A 140 -27.87 -12.93 -9.23
CA ASP A 140 -27.81 -12.45 -10.60
C ASP A 140 -26.89 -11.22 -10.68
N LEU A 141 -25.79 -11.33 -11.42
CA LEU A 141 -24.74 -10.31 -11.49
C LEU A 141 -24.65 -9.62 -12.86
N ARG A 142 -25.73 -9.64 -13.66
CA ARG A 142 -25.72 -9.03 -15.01
C ARG A 142 -25.48 -7.53 -14.96
N LEU A 143 -26.09 -6.82 -14.02
CA LEU A 143 -25.92 -5.38 -13.88
C LEU A 143 -24.45 -5.03 -13.59
N GLU A 144 -23.85 -5.71 -12.60
CA GLU A 144 -22.45 -5.55 -12.21
C GLU A 144 -21.52 -5.89 -13.36
N ARG A 145 -21.81 -6.96 -14.10
CA ARG A 145 -21.06 -7.33 -15.31
C ARG A 145 -21.09 -6.20 -16.33
N GLY A 146 -22.27 -5.64 -16.61
CA GLY A 146 -22.41 -4.50 -17.51
C GLY A 146 -21.64 -3.26 -17.05
N ILE A 147 -21.68 -2.94 -15.75
CA ILE A 147 -20.91 -1.83 -15.17
C ILE A 147 -19.42 -2.07 -15.34
N VAL A 148 -18.93 -3.25 -14.94
CA VAL A 148 -17.52 -3.63 -15.03
C VAL A 148 -17.02 -3.57 -16.47
N GLU A 149 -17.78 -4.09 -17.43
CA GLU A 149 -17.43 -4.02 -18.85
C GLU A 149 -17.39 -2.58 -19.39
N SER A 150 -18.32 -1.73 -18.96
CA SER A 150 -18.34 -0.31 -19.35
C SER A 150 -17.11 0.44 -18.82
N VAL A 151 -16.76 0.22 -17.55
CA VAL A 151 -15.54 0.78 -16.96
C VAL A 151 -14.30 0.21 -17.64
N LEU A 152 -14.27 -1.10 -17.93
CA LEU A 152 -13.15 -1.74 -18.63
C LEU A 152 -12.92 -1.09 -20.00
N ARG A 153 -13.98 -0.91 -20.80
CA ARG A 153 -13.92 -0.22 -22.10
C ARG A 153 -13.42 1.21 -21.97
N THR A 154 -13.82 1.92 -20.91
CA THR A 154 -13.35 3.29 -20.64
C THR A 154 -11.85 3.31 -20.38
N VAL A 155 -11.37 2.42 -19.52
CA VAL A 155 -9.93 2.30 -19.19
C VAL A 155 -9.11 1.84 -20.40
N GLU A 156 -9.66 0.97 -21.26
CA GLU A 156 -9.01 0.58 -22.52
C GLU A 156 -8.86 1.76 -23.49
N LYS A 157 -9.88 2.63 -23.61
CA LYS A 157 -9.78 3.86 -24.41
C LYS A 157 -8.76 4.84 -23.85
N GLU A 158 -8.67 4.97 -22.52
CA GLU A 158 -7.62 5.77 -21.87
C GLU A 158 -6.22 5.22 -22.20
N TRP A 159 -6.07 3.90 -22.23
CA TRP A 159 -4.81 3.24 -22.56
C TRP A 159 -4.41 3.50 -24.02
N GLU A 160 -5.33 3.36 -24.98
CA GLU A 160 -5.07 3.61 -26.41
C GLU A 160 -4.69 5.06 -26.70
N ALA A 161 -5.15 6.01 -25.87
CA ALA A 161 -4.81 7.41 -25.98
C ALA A 161 -3.43 7.77 -25.35
N SER A 162 -2.76 6.84 -24.67
CA SER A 162 -1.51 7.10 -23.94
C SER A 162 -0.28 6.66 -24.74
N GLU A 163 0.50 7.63 -25.27
CA GLU A 163 1.75 7.37 -26.00
C GLU A 163 3.03 7.56 -25.16
N ARG A 164 2.93 7.71 -23.84
CA ARG A 164 4.08 8.10 -22.97
C ARG A 164 5.07 6.95 -22.73
N ARG A 165 6.36 7.28 -22.60
CA ARG A 165 7.45 6.34 -22.29
C ARG A 165 8.16 6.71 -20.98
N TRP A 166 8.07 5.81 -20.02
CA TRP A 166 8.54 5.98 -18.65
C TRP A 166 9.77 5.11 -18.35
N ILE A 167 10.70 5.67 -17.60
CA ILE A 167 11.79 4.95 -16.94
C ILE A 167 11.54 4.95 -15.43
N ASP A 168 11.64 3.78 -14.81
CA ASP A 168 11.85 3.65 -13.36
C ASP A 168 13.35 3.43 -13.12
N GLY A 169 14.05 4.51 -12.76
CA GLY A 169 15.47 4.49 -12.44
C GLY A 169 15.68 4.20 -10.96
N GLY A 170 16.20 3.02 -10.62
CA GLY A 170 16.50 2.63 -9.24
C GLY A 170 17.93 2.15 -9.08
N TYR A 171 18.75 2.88 -8.33
CA TYR A 171 20.14 2.50 -8.10
C TYR A 171 20.23 1.36 -7.09
N VAL A 172 21.35 0.63 -7.13
CA VAL A 172 21.64 -0.33 -6.09
C VAL A 172 22.41 0.44 -5.02
N ASN A 173 21.79 0.69 -3.87
CA ASN A 173 22.56 0.98 -2.67
C ASN A 173 21.95 0.41 -1.40
N LEU A 174 22.87 -0.13 -0.59
CA LEU A 174 22.80 -0.34 0.85
C LEU A 174 21.47 -0.90 1.33
N ILE A 175 21.36 -2.22 1.25
CA ILE A 175 20.30 -2.97 1.93
C ILE A 175 20.48 -2.73 3.44
N ASP A 176 19.80 -1.73 3.99
CA ASP A 176 19.54 -1.65 5.42
C ASP A 176 18.36 -2.58 5.68
N THR A 177 18.65 -3.79 6.16
CA THR A 177 17.61 -4.72 6.60
C THR A 177 17.79 -4.94 8.08
N ARG A 178 16.75 -4.63 8.85
CA ARG A 178 16.72 -4.94 10.28
C ARG A 178 16.37 -6.41 10.46
N PHE A 179 17.29 -7.13 11.11
CA PHE A 179 17.07 -8.50 11.54
C PHE A 179 17.05 -8.56 13.06
N HIS A 180 16.16 -9.38 13.61
CA HIS A 180 16.33 -9.86 14.96
C HIS A 180 17.41 -10.94 14.92
N ASP A 181 18.63 -10.57 15.30
CA ASP A 181 19.80 -11.45 15.33
C ASP A 181 20.22 -12.03 13.95
N PRO A 182 20.69 -11.18 13.01
CA PRO A 182 21.09 -11.61 11.67
C PRO A 182 22.25 -12.61 11.67
N HIS A 183 23.03 -12.65 12.75
CA HIS A 183 24.16 -13.57 12.88
C HIS A 183 23.73 -15.04 12.91
N LYS A 184 22.46 -15.32 13.26
CA LYS A 184 21.89 -16.68 13.12
C LYS A 184 21.76 -17.13 11.67
N LEU A 185 21.58 -16.20 10.73
CA LEU A 185 21.52 -16.49 9.29
C LEU A 185 22.90 -16.40 8.64
N CYS A 186 23.74 -15.47 9.08
CA CYS A 186 25.08 -15.26 8.56
C CYS A 186 26.02 -14.82 9.70
N PRO A 187 26.76 -15.74 10.33
CA PRO A 187 27.63 -15.43 11.46
C PRO A 187 28.69 -14.36 11.15
N ASP A 188 29.24 -14.40 9.94
CA ASP A 188 30.28 -13.49 9.45
C ASP A 188 29.74 -12.12 8.97
N LEU A 189 28.47 -11.80 9.23
CA LEU A 189 27.86 -10.55 8.81
C LEU A 189 28.55 -9.34 9.45
N ILE A 190 28.95 -8.38 8.63
CA ILE A 190 29.50 -7.09 9.07
C ILE A 190 28.38 -6.05 9.10
N LEU A 191 28.06 -5.54 10.30
CA LEU A 191 27.08 -4.46 10.47
C LEU A 191 27.78 -3.10 10.38
N VAL A 192 27.47 -2.35 9.33
CA VAL A 192 27.97 -0.99 9.11
C VAL A 192 26.90 0.02 9.53
N ARG A 193 27.26 1.01 10.35
CA ARG A 193 26.33 2.07 10.78
C ARG A 193 25.94 2.98 9.61
N SER A 194 24.66 3.32 9.54
CA SER A 194 24.10 4.19 8.51
C SER A 194 24.66 5.62 8.58
N ASN A 195 24.91 6.22 7.42
CA ASN A 195 25.40 7.60 7.29
C ASN A 195 24.54 8.37 6.29
N PHE A 196 23.48 9.01 6.79
CA PHE A 196 22.48 9.69 5.96
C PHE A 196 23.03 10.91 5.21
N ASP A 197 24.05 11.59 5.74
CA ASP A 197 24.69 12.70 5.05
C ASP A 197 25.37 12.25 3.75
N LYS A 198 26.10 11.11 3.81
CA LYS A 198 26.70 10.50 2.62
C LYS A 198 25.63 10.06 1.62
N TYR A 199 24.53 9.46 2.10
CA TYR A 199 23.46 8.98 1.22
C TYR A 199 22.76 10.15 0.52
N THR A 200 22.47 11.22 1.25
CA THR A 200 21.89 12.45 0.73
C THR A 200 22.82 13.12 -0.29
N ALA A 201 24.12 13.19 0.01
CA ALA A 201 25.11 13.77 -0.89
C ALA A 201 25.24 12.98 -2.21
N VAL A 202 25.24 11.65 -2.14
CA VAL A 202 25.26 10.79 -3.35
C VAL A 202 23.95 10.90 -4.13
N SER A 203 22.79 10.88 -3.46
CA SER A 203 21.48 11.05 -4.09
C SER A 203 21.41 12.35 -4.88
N LYS A 204 21.95 13.45 -4.34
CA LYS A 204 22.04 14.72 -5.06
C LYS A 204 22.81 14.60 -6.38
N LYS A 205 23.98 13.94 -6.39
CA LYS A 205 24.76 13.72 -7.62
C LYS A 205 24.02 12.86 -8.65
N ILE A 206 23.26 11.87 -8.19
CA ILE A 206 22.43 11.02 -9.05
C ILE A 206 21.28 11.83 -9.66
N ARG A 207 20.60 12.65 -8.85
CA ARG A 207 19.53 13.55 -9.30
C ARG A 207 20.00 14.60 -10.30
N GLU A 208 21.25 15.06 -10.19
CA GLU A 208 21.87 15.91 -11.21
C GLU A 208 22.03 15.20 -12.56
N VAL A 209 22.22 13.87 -12.59
CA VAL A 209 22.21 13.10 -13.85
C VAL A 209 20.79 12.94 -14.37
N PHE A 210 19.83 12.65 -13.50
CA PHE A 210 18.42 12.53 -13.89
C PHE A 210 17.88 13.78 -14.59
N ALA A 211 18.18 14.96 -14.03
CA ALA A 211 17.77 16.24 -14.60
C ALA A 211 18.31 16.50 -16.02
N MET A 212 19.31 15.75 -16.49
CA MET A 212 19.83 15.85 -17.86
C MET A 212 18.92 15.17 -18.88
N TYR A 213 18.18 14.14 -18.45
CA TYR A 213 17.28 13.36 -19.31
C TYR A 213 15.82 13.75 -19.13
N ASP A 214 15.43 14.09 -17.91
CA ASP A 214 14.09 14.60 -17.59
C ASP A 214 14.22 15.68 -16.50
N PRO A 215 14.08 16.99 -16.84
CA PRO A 215 14.12 18.06 -15.86
C PRO A 215 12.97 18.03 -14.84
N GLN A 216 11.87 17.33 -15.16
CA GLN A 216 10.68 17.21 -14.32
C GLN A 216 10.63 15.87 -13.57
N PHE A 217 11.71 15.07 -13.56
CA PHE A 217 11.72 13.75 -12.95
C PHE A 217 11.09 13.72 -11.54
N SER A 218 10.46 12.59 -11.19
CA SER A 218 9.75 12.40 -9.93
C SER A 218 10.57 11.54 -8.96
N PRO A 219 11.27 12.12 -7.97
CA PRO A 219 12.02 11.35 -6.98
C PRO A 219 11.07 10.63 -6.00
N MET A 220 11.29 9.33 -5.77
CA MET A 220 10.52 8.53 -4.83
C MET A 220 11.25 8.34 -3.49
N SER A 221 12.56 8.16 -3.54
CA SER A 221 13.43 7.97 -2.38
C SER A 221 14.78 8.66 -2.61
N LEU A 222 15.78 8.37 -1.78
CA LEU A 222 17.16 8.78 -2.04
C LEU A 222 17.75 8.07 -3.27
N ASP A 223 17.29 6.85 -3.59
CA ASP A 223 17.88 5.97 -4.59
C ASP A 223 16.93 5.55 -5.73
N GLU A 224 15.66 5.97 -5.71
CA GLU A 224 14.66 5.70 -6.76
C GLU A 224 14.02 7.00 -7.30
N ALA A 225 13.82 7.05 -8.62
CA ALA A 225 13.04 8.08 -9.29
C ALA A 225 12.40 7.58 -10.60
N TYR A 226 11.30 8.21 -10.99
CA TYR A 226 10.70 8.04 -12.31
C TYR A 226 11.11 9.18 -13.24
N LEU A 227 11.43 8.84 -14.48
CA LEU A 227 11.75 9.80 -15.54
C LEU A 227 10.81 9.58 -16.73
N ASP A 228 10.31 10.65 -17.32
CA ASP A 228 9.68 10.63 -18.63
C ASP A 228 10.71 11.09 -19.67
N ILE A 229 11.20 10.14 -20.49
CA ILE A 229 12.18 10.44 -21.54
C ILE A 229 11.55 10.62 -22.91
N THR A 230 10.22 10.76 -22.98
CA THR A 230 9.51 10.93 -24.24
C THR A 230 10.06 12.14 -25.00
N ASP A 231 10.14 13.31 -24.35
CA ASP A 231 10.65 14.55 -24.96
C ASP A 231 12.14 14.45 -25.33
N TYR A 232 12.94 13.76 -24.49
CA TYR A 232 14.36 13.54 -24.77
C TYR A 232 14.56 12.70 -26.03
N LEU A 233 13.79 11.62 -26.21
CA LEU A 233 13.85 10.77 -27.40
C LEU A 233 13.36 11.49 -28.66
N VAL A 234 12.37 12.38 -28.54
CA VAL A 234 11.91 13.21 -29.66
C VAL A 234 13.01 14.17 -30.11
N ALA A 235 13.74 14.76 -29.16
CA ALA A 235 14.87 15.64 -29.45
C ALA A 235 16.11 14.91 -30.01
N HIS A 236 16.25 13.61 -29.71
CA HIS A 236 17.40 12.78 -30.07
C HIS A 236 16.96 11.48 -30.78
N PRO A 237 16.48 11.57 -32.04
CA PRO A 237 15.88 10.44 -32.76
C PRO A 237 16.86 9.30 -33.08
N GLU A 238 18.17 9.54 -32.96
CA GLU A 238 19.23 8.54 -33.10
C GLU A 238 19.31 7.57 -31.91
N HIS A 239 18.69 7.92 -30.79
CA HIS A 239 18.71 7.11 -29.57
C HIS A 239 17.47 6.22 -29.43
N THR A 240 17.69 4.97 -29.01
CA THR A 240 16.61 4.10 -28.51
C THR A 240 16.43 4.29 -27.00
N PRO A 241 15.26 3.98 -26.41
CA PRO A 241 15.06 4.02 -24.96
C PRO A 241 16.15 3.27 -24.18
N GLU A 242 16.55 2.09 -24.65
CA GLU A 242 17.58 1.27 -24.02
C GLU A 242 18.97 1.91 -24.09
N SER A 243 19.28 2.62 -25.18
CA SER A 243 20.55 3.33 -25.33
C SER A 243 20.66 4.49 -24.33
N VAL A 244 19.60 5.30 -24.20
CA VAL A 244 19.52 6.42 -23.24
C VAL A 244 19.71 5.91 -21.82
N VAL A 245 19.01 4.83 -21.46
CA VAL A 245 19.14 4.25 -20.12
C VAL A 245 20.52 3.64 -19.87
N SER A 246 21.14 3.04 -20.89
CA SER A 246 22.51 2.52 -20.76
C SER A 246 23.51 3.66 -20.48
N GLU A 247 23.35 4.79 -21.17
CA GLU A 247 24.15 5.99 -20.98
C GLU A 247 23.94 6.60 -19.59
N LEU A 248 22.69 6.78 -19.17
CA LEU A 248 22.32 7.27 -17.85
C LEU A 248 22.95 6.43 -16.74
N ARG A 249 22.91 5.10 -16.86
CA ARG A 249 23.53 4.18 -15.90
C ARG A 249 25.05 4.28 -15.89
N ALA A 250 25.67 4.41 -17.06
CA ALA A 250 27.12 4.60 -17.19
C ALA A 250 27.58 5.93 -16.59
N GLU A 251 26.83 7.00 -16.80
CA GLU A 251 27.12 8.33 -16.27
C GLU A 251 27.04 8.35 -14.74
N ILE A 252 26.09 7.62 -14.16
CA ILE A 252 25.97 7.51 -12.71
C ILE A 252 27.12 6.72 -12.12
N PHE A 253 27.50 5.61 -12.76
CA PHE A 253 28.70 4.88 -12.37
C PHE A 253 29.94 5.77 -12.44
N ARG A 254 30.11 6.55 -13.51
CA ARG A 254 31.26 7.46 -13.68
C ARG A 254 31.32 8.54 -12.59
N ARG A 255 30.18 9.10 -12.17
CA ARG A 255 30.14 10.17 -11.15
C ARG A 255 30.22 9.69 -9.71
N THR A 256 29.73 8.47 -9.45
CA THR A 256 29.46 8.01 -8.09
C THR A 256 30.19 6.73 -7.72
N MET A 257 30.72 6.00 -8.71
CA MET A 257 31.23 4.64 -8.58
C MET A 257 30.17 3.63 -8.11
N LEU A 258 28.89 3.96 -8.27
CA LEU A 258 27.76 3.13 -7.87
C LEU A 258 26.99 2.66 -9.10
N THR A 259 26.54 1.40 -9.03
CA THR A 259 25.81 0.79 -10.13
C THR A 259 24.32 1.04 -10.05
N ALA A 260 23.70 1.04 -11.22
CA ALA A 260 22.34 1.44 -11.44
C ALA A 260 21.55 0.34 -12.13
N SER A 261 20.26 0.24 -11.81
CA SER A 261 19.32 -0.50 -12.65
C SER A 261 18.14 0.35 -13.03
N ALA A 262 17.49 -0.03 -14.13
CA ALA A 262 16.34 0.69 -14.64
C ALA A 262 15.37 -0.24 -15.35
N GLY A 263 14.08 -0.01 -15.16
CA GLY A 263 13.01 -0.58 -15.98
C GLY A 263 12.49 0.48 -16.94
N ILE A 264 12.13 0.09 -18.15
CA ILE A 264 11.65 0.98 -19.20
C ILE A 264 10.32 0.46 -19.70
N ALA A 265 9.24 1.23 -19.59
CA ALA A 265 7.90 0.80 -19.99
C ALA A 265 6.98 1.97 -20.33
N ALA A 266 5.74 1.69 -20.72
CA ALA A 266 4.74 2.70 -21.07
C ALA A 266 4.20 3.53 -19.87
N ASN A 267 4.39 3.08 -18.63
CA ASN A 267 3.96 3.81 -17.43
C ASN A 267 4.75 3.42 -16.19
N LYS A 268 4.59 4.19 -15.09
CA LYS A 268 5.29 3.98 -13.82
C LYS A 268 5.06 2.59 -13.21
N MET A 269 3.82 2.09 -13.26
CA MET A 269 3.48 0.78 -12.68
C MET A 269 4.18 -0.33 -13.42
N LEU A 270 4.16 -0.32 -14.75
CA LEU A 270 4.86 -1.29 -15.57
C LEU A 270 6.38 -1.16 -15.44
N ALA A 271 6.93 0.06 -15.46
CA ALA A 271 8.37 0.27 -15.33
C ALA A 271 8.90 -0.27 -13.99
N LYS A 272 8.15 -0.05 -12.90
CA LYS A 272 8.47 -0.60 -11.59
C LYS A 272 8.20 -2.10 -11.50
N ALA A 273 7.05 -2.59 -11.96
CA ALA A 273 6.72 -4.01 -11.91
C ALA A 273 7.69 -4.84 -12.76
N GLU A 274 8.02 -4.39 -13.96
CA GLU A 274 9.01 -5.01 -14.83
C GLU A 274 10.39 -5.04 -14.18
N ARG A 275 10.81 -3.94 -13.54
CA ARG A 275 12.00 -3.90 -12.71
C ARG A 275 11.96 -4.93 -11.57
N ILE A 276 10.82 -5.15 -10.91
CA ILE A 276 10.68 -6.07 -9.74
C ILE A 276 10.53 -7.54 -10.17
N VAL A 277 9.91 -7.83 -11.32
CA VAL A 277 9.73 -9.20 -11.85
C VAL A 277 11.02 -9.73 -12.44
N THR A 278 11.69 -8.95 -13.30
CA THR A 278 12.95 -9.40 -13.94
C THR A 278 14.14 -9.48 -12.98
N TRP A 279 13.91 -9.02 -11.75
CA TRP A 279 14.80 -8.96 -10.62
C TRP A 279 14.77 -10.21 -9.74
N SER A 280 13.76 -11.07 -9.85
CA SER A 280 13.90 -12.42 -9.31
C SER A 280 14.89 -13.26 -10.13
N ASP A 281 15.14 -12.91 -11.40
CA ASP A 281 15.80 -13.87 -12.29
C ASP A 281 17.19 -13.45 -12.82
N ILE A 282 17.46 -12.23 -13.34
CA ILE A 282 18.73 -12.04 -14.10
C ILE A 282 19.39 -10.63 -14.01
N ASN A 283 18.64 -9.53 -13.91
CA ASN A 283 19.19 -8.20 -14.27
C ASN A 283 19.53 -7.27 -13.09
N LYS A 284 19.48 -7.76 -11.84
CA LYS A 284 20.11 -7.07 -10.70
C LYS A 284 21.17 -7.95 -10.03
N PRO A 285 22.32 -7.36 -9.63
CA PRO A 285 22.68 -5.94 -9.70
C PRO A 285 23.12 -5.46 -11.10
N ASN A 286 23.04 -4.15 -11.34
CA ASN A 286 23.59 -3.46 -12.53
C ASN A 286 23.08 -3.93 -13.92
N GLY A 287 21.77 -4.10 -14.08
CA GLY A 287 21.14 -4.34 -15.40
C GLY A 287 19.92 -3.46 -15.66
N GLN A 288 19.39 -3.55 -16.87
CA GLN A 288 18.18 -2.84 -17.30
C GLN A 288 17.27 -3.77 -18.11
N LYS A 289 16.00 -3.42 -18.24
CA LYS A 289 15.05 -4.12 -19.10
C LYS A 289 14.10 -3.11 -19.75
N PHE A 290 13.67 -3.44 -20.97
CA PHE A 290 12.67 -2.72 -21.72
C PHE A 290 11.47 -3.62 -21.99
N LEU A 291 10.29 -3.12 -21.63
CA LEU A 291 9.01 -3.63 -22.03
C LEU A 291 8.50 -2.77 -23.21
N PRO A 292 8.39 -3.35 -24.42
CA PRO A 292 7.80 -2.66 -25.56
C PRO A 292 6.42 -2.07 -25.23
N VAL A 293 6.13 -0.90 -25.79
CA VAL A 293 4.91 -0.14 -25.49
C VAL A 293 3.67 -0.64 -26.23
N ASP A 294 3.81 -1.66 -27.09
CA ASP A 294 2.68 -2.23 -27.80
C ASP A 294 1.77 -3.05 -26.87
N ARG A 295 0.48 -3.12 -27.24
CA ARG A 295 -0.54 -3.78 -26.43
C ARG A 295 -0.22 -5.24 -26.16
N GLU A 296 0.28 -5.94 -27.17
CA GLU A 296 0.49 -7.38 -27.11
C GLU A 296 1.59 -7.71 -26.09
N SER A 297 2.72 -7.01 -26.18
CA SER A 297 3.83 -7.13 -25.23
C SER A 297 3.40 -6.80 -23.79
N ILE A 298 2.65 -5.72 -23.60
CA ILE A 298 2.16 -5.32 -22.27
C ILE A 298 1.20 -6.37 -21.70
N MET A 299 0.22 -6.82 -22.49
CA MET A 299 -0.77 -7.77 -22.02
C MET A 299 -0.15 -9.14 -21.71
N GLU A 300 0.83 -9.59 -22.49
CA GLU A 300 1.55 -10.84 -22.21
C GLU A 300 2.37 -10.75 -20.91
N PHE A 301 3.00 -9.60 -20.67
CA PHE A 301 3.68 -9.33 -19.40
C PHE A 301 2.69 -9.31 -18.22
N VAL A 302 1.59 -8.56 -18.34
CA VAL A 302 0.56 -8.45 -17.27
C VAL A 302 -0.07 -9.81 -16.98
N ARG A 303 -0.31 -10.66 -17.99
CA ARG A 303 -0.88 -11.99 -17.80
C ARG A 303 -0.03 -12.87 -16.88
N THR A 304 1.28 -12.73 -16.95
CA THR A 304 2.26 -13.55 -16.22
C THR A 304 2.84 -12.85 -14.97
N LEU A 305 2.45 -11.60 -14.70
CA LEU A 305 2.90 -10.81 -13.56
C LEU A 305 2.29 -11.32 -12.24
N PRO A 306 3.09 -11.77 -11.24
CA PRO A 306 2.56 -12.09 -9.91
C PRO A 306 1.99 -10.84 -9.24
N ILE A 307 0.80 -10.94 -8.63
CA ILE A 307 0.10 -9.77 -8.08
C ILE A 307 0.91 -9.06 -6.99
N ARG A 308 1.71 -9.81 -6.22
CA ARG A 308 2.60 -9.29 -5.17
C ARG A 308 3.70 -8.35 -5.69
N LYS A 309 4.00 -8.42 -6.98
CA LYS A 309 5.03 -7.60 -7.65
C LYS A 309 4.48 -6.25 -8.12
N VAL A 310 3.17 -6.05 -8.06
CA VAL A 310 2.53 -4.76 -8.37
C VAL A 310 2.72 -3.79 -7.19
N PRO A 311 3.21 -2.56 -7.43
CA PRO A 311 3.28 -1.53 -6.38
C PRO A 311 1.91 -1.29 -5.73
N GLY A 312 1.87 -1.30 -4.39
CA GLY A 312 0.63 -1.17 -3.61
C GLY A 312 0.00 -2.49 -3.16
N VAL A 313 0.50 -3.64 -3.62
CA VAL A 313 0.08 -4.97 -3.12
C VAL A 313 1.09 -5.50 -2.10
N GLY A 314 0.79 -5.27 -0.82
CA GLY A 314 1.55 -5.84 0.32
C GLY A 314 1.16 -7.29 0.65
N LYS A 315 1.80 -7.86 1.69
CA LYS A 315 1.58 -9.27 2.13
C LYS A 315 0.10 -9.57 2.46
N VAL A 316 -0.59 -8.60 3.05
CA VAL A 316 -2.00 -8.76 3.45
C VAL A 316 -2.90 -8.85 2.23
N ASN A 317 -2.79 -7.88 1.31
CA ASN A 317 -3.59 -7.87 0.09
C ASN A 317 -3.27 -9.07 -0.82
N GLU A 318 -2.00 -9.47 -0.92
CA GLU A 318 -1.61 -10.71 -1.62
C GLU A 318 -2.36 -11.92 -1.03
N ARG A 319 -2.35 -12.09 0.29
CA ARG A 319 -3.02 -13.21 0.95
C ARG A 319 -4.54 -13.17 0.75
N ILE A 320 -5.14 -11.99 0.81
CA ILE A 320 -6.58 -11.78 0.56
C ILE A 320 -6.93 -12.13 -0.89
N LEU A 321 -6.21 -11.59 -1.87
CA LEU A 321 -6.46 -11.86 -3.29
C LEU A 321 -6.21 -13.33 -3.64
N LYS A 322 -5.16 -13.95 -3.09
CA LYS A 322 -4.88 -15.37 -3.24
C LYS A 322 -6.00 -16.25 -2.69
N SER A 323 -6.66 -15.84 -1.60
CA SER A 323 -7.83 -16.56 -1.07
C SER A 323 -9.05 -16.54 -2.00
N LEU A 324 -9.06 -15.64 -2.99
CA LEU A 324 -10.05 -15.55 -4.07
C LEU A 324 -9.58 -16.24 -5.37
N GLY A 325 -8.41 -16.91 -5.38
CA GLY A 325 -7.83 -17.51 -6.58
C GLY A 325 -6.98 -16.56 -7.44
N ILE A 326 -6.73 -15.33 -6.96
CA ILE A 326 -5.98 -14.31 -7.70
C ILE A 326 -4.52 -14.33 -7.24
N GLU A 327 -3.66 -14.99 -8.02
CA GLU A 327 -2.20 -15.02 -7.79
C GLU A 327 -1.44 -14.19 -8.83
N MET A 328 -1.96 -14.12 -10.05
CA MET A 328 -1.38 -13.40 -11.18
C MET A 328 -2.30 -12.25 -11.60
N CYS A 329 -1.74 -11.19 -12.15
CA CYS A 329 -2.52 -10.07 -12.68
C CYS A 329 -3.46 -10.50 -13.81
N GLY A 330 -3.10 -11.54 -14.58
CA GLY A 330 -3.99 -12.17 -15.56
C GLY A 330 -5.31 -12.70 -14.96
N HIS A 331 -5.32 -13.13 -13.69
CA HIS A 331 -6.54 -13.62 -13.04
C HIS A 331 -7.51 -12.48 -12.68
N LEU A 332 -7.01 -11.24 -12.57
CA LEU A 332 -7.84 -10.10 -12.14
C LEU A 332 -9.04 -9.90 -13.05
N LYS A 333 -8.84 -10.00 -14.37
CA LYS A 333 -9.88 -9.76 -15.39
C LYS A 333 -11.10 -10.67 -15.19
N GLU A 334 -10.87 -11.94 -14.83
CA GLU A 334 -11.92 -12.93 -14.57
C GLU A 334 -12.68 -12.66 -13.26
N HIS A 335 -12.05 -11.97 -12.31
CA HIS A 335 -12.58 -11.73 -10.98
C HIS A 335 -13.10 -10.29 -10.78
N LEU A 336 -13.08 -9.42 -11.80
CA LEU A 336 -13.45 -8.00 -11.65
C LEU A 336 -14.87 -7.78 -11.12
N VAL A 337 -15.83 -8.61 -11.54
CA VAL A 337 -17.23 -8.54 -11.05
C VAL A 337 -17.31 -8.88 -9.56
N LEU A 338 -16.57 -9.90 -9.14
CA LEU A 338 -16.47 -10.28 -7.74
C LEU A 338 -15.76 -9.19 -6.93
N ILE A 339 -14.69 -8.62 -7.47
CA ILE A 339 -13.92 -7.55 -6.83
C ILE A 339 -14.79 -6.30 -6.65
N TYR A 340 -15.58 -5.94 -7.67
CA TYR A 340 -16.51 -4.81 -7.64
C TYR A 340 -17.54 -4.93 -6.50
N LYS A 341 -18.05 -6.15 -6.25
CA LYS A 341 -19.02 -6.39 -5.16
C LYS A 341 -18.38 -6.52 -3.78
N LEU A 342 -17.15 -7.05 -3.70
CA LEU A 342 -16.54 -7.38 -2.42
C LEU A 342 -15.74 -6.25 -1.80
N PHE A 343 -15.12 -5.41 -2.62
CA PHE A 343 -14.14 -4.43 -2.22
C PHE A 343 -14.58 -2.99 -2.52
N SER A 344 -13.82 -2.04 -1.99
CA SER A 344 -14.09 -0.62 -2.17
C SER A 344 -13.87 -0.21 -3.62
N PRO A 345 -14.51 0.89 -4.07
CA PRO A 345 -14.30 1.44 -5.41
C PRO A 345 -12.82 1.71 -5.72
N ILE A 346 -12.03 2.04 -4.69
CA ILE A 346 -10.60 2.30 -4.82
C ILE A 346 -9.84 1.02 -5.17
N MET A 347 -10.08 -0.07 -4.45
CA MET A 347 -9.47 -1.37 -4.75
C MET A 347 -9.94 -1.89 -6.11
N PHE A 348 -11.22 -1.74 -6.43
CA PHE A 348 -11.75 -2.11 -7.74
C PHE A 348 -11.04 -1.35 -8.89
N ASN A 349 -10.90 -0.03 -8.76
CA ASN A 349 -10.20 0.81 -9.73
C ASN A 349 -8.72 0.41 -9.86
N PHE A 350 -8.05 0.12 -8.74
CA PHE A 350 -6.69 -0.41 -8.75
C PHE A 350 -6.61 -1.74 -9.52
N CYS A 351 -7.49 -2.70 -9.23
CA CYS A 351 -7.51 -4.02 -9.87
C CYS A 351 -7.83 -3.95 -11.37
N ILE A 352 -8.81 -3.14 -11.78
CA ILE A 352 -9.18 -3.05 -13.20
C ILE A 352 -8.07 -2.41 -14.03
N ARG A 353 -7.44 -1.33 -13.53
CA ARG A 353 -6.29 -0.69 -14.21
C ARG A 353 -5.09 -1.64 -14.27
N THR A 354 -4.79 -2.32 -13.17
CA THR A 354 -3.71 -3.33 -13.12
C THR A 354 -3.95 -4.48 -14.10
N SER A 355 -5.21 -4.93 -14.25
CA SER A 355 -5.56 -6.03 -15.18
C SER A 355 -5.29 -5.70 -16.66
N LEU A 356 -5.19 -4.41 -16.98
CA LEU A 356 -4.90 -3.87 -18.31
C LEU A 356 -3.48 -3.29 -18.43
N GLY A 357 -2.65 -3.39 -17.38
CA GLY A 357 -1.33 -2.77 -17.34
C GLY A 357 -1.36 -1.25 -17.36
N VAL A 358 -2.49 -0.63 -16.99
CA VAL A 358 -2.65 0.83 -16.96
C VAL A 358 -2.14 1.37 -15.63
N GLY A 359 -1.22 2.33 -15.68
CA GLY A 359 -0.68 3.02 -14.52
C GLY A 359 -0.72 4.54 -14.70
N SER A 360 -0.38 5.28 -13.65
CA SER A 360 -0.20 6.73 -13.77
C SER A 360 0.90 7.04 -14.78
N ALA A 361 0.53 7.86 -15.76
CA ALA A 361 1.43 8.42 -16.76
C ALA A 361 1.65 9.92 -16.50
N GLU A 362 1.37 10.43 -15.30
CA GLU A 362 1.60 11.83 -14.94
C GLU A 362 2.83 11.95 -14.04
N ILE A 363 3.71 12.90 -14.35
CA ILE A 363 4.73 13.36 -13.41
C ILE A 363 3.99 14.23 -12.40
N GLU A 364 3.72 13.68 -11.21
CA GLU A 364 3.32 14.52 -10.09
C GLU A 364 4.53 15.37 -9.70
N SER A 365 4.45 16.68 -9.98
CA SER A 365 5.37 17.67 -9.42
C SER A 365 5.40 17.56 -7.90
N GLU A 366 6.53 17.90 -7.28
CA GLU A 366 6.76 17.81 -5.83
C GLU A 366 5.49 18.15 -5.01
N SER A 367 4.86 17.13 -4.45
CA SER A 367 3.57 17.29 -3.77
C SER A 367 3.75 18.06 -2.47
N GLU A 368 2.82 18.96 -2.15
CA GLU A 368 2.85 19.68 -0.88
C GLU A 368 2.82 18.66 0.28
N ARG A 369 3.82 18.75 1.16
CA ARG A 369 3.97 17.86 2.31
C ARG A 369 2.72 17.94 3.21
N LYS A 370 2.14 16.78 3.53
CA LYS A 370 0.91 16.68 4.33
C LYS A 370 1.14 16.55 5.84
N SER A 371 2.29 16.00 6.24
CA SER A 371 2.67 15.83 7.64
C SER A 371 4.20 15.82 7.85
N ILE A 372 4.62 16.15 9.07
CA ILE A 372 6.00 16.07 9.56
C ILE A 372 5.93 15.38 10.91
N GLY A 373 6.75 14.34 11.14
CA GLY A 373 6.73 13.61 12.39
C GLY A 373 8.07 13.01 12.75
N VAL A 374 8.23 12.78 14.05
CA VAL A 374 9.42 12.18 14.66
C VAL A 374 8.97 11.06 15.59
N GLU A 375 9.64 9.92 15.53
CA GLU A 375 9.41 8.82 16.47
C GLU A 375 10.73 8.16 16.87
N ARG A 376 10.75 7.58 18.07
CA ARG A 376 11.92 6.87 18.59
C ARG A 376 11.48 5.59 19.27
N THR A 377 12.18 4.50 18.94
CA THR A 377 12.11 3.24 19.68
C THR A 377 13.14 3.28 20.82
N PHE A 378 12.76 2.82 22.00
CA PHE A 378 13.60 2.78 23.20
C PHE A 378 13.38 1.47 23.98
N GLY A 379 14.21 1.22 24.99
CA GLY A 379 14.00 0.10 25.93
C GLY A 379 12.68 0.24 26.71
N PRO A 380 12.17 -0.80 27.38
CA PRO A 380 10.90 -0.73 28.10
C PRO A 380 10.83 0.45 29.09
N MET A 381 9.83 1.32 28.92
CA MET A 381 9.59 2.51 29.74
C MET A 381 8.21 2.44 30.39
N GLN A 382 8.13 2.64 31.71
CA GLN A 382 6.87 2.54 32.47
C GLN A 382 6.61 3.77 33.35
N LYS A 383 7.65 4.48 33.80
CA LYS A 383 7.47 5.63 34.70
C LYS A 383 6.96 6.82 33.91
N SER A 384 5.91 7.47 34.41
CA SER A 384 5.33 8.65 33.77
C SER A 384 6.35 9.80 33.63
N SER A 385 7.28 9.96 34.58
CA SER A 385 8.34 10.97 34.48
C SER A 385 9.23 10.76 33.25
N GLU A 386 9.69 9.53 33.02
CA GLU A 386 10.50 9.16 31.85
C GLU A 386 9.71 9.36 30.54
N MET A 387 8.39 9.09 30.56
CA MET A 387 7.52 9.32 29.41
C MET A 387 7.40 10.82 29.07
N TYR A 388 7.24 11.68 30.08
CA TYR A 388 7.17 13.13 29.88
C TYR A 388 8.52 13.73 29.43
N GLU A 389 9.63 13.23 29.96
CA GLU A 389 10.97 13.62 29.49
C GLU A 389 11.15 13.28 28.00
N LYS A 390 10.77 12.06 27.61
CA LYS A 390 10.84 11.63 26.20
C LYS A 390 9.90 12.44 25.30
N LEU A 391 8.73 12.80 25.82
CA LEU A 391 7.78 13.65 25.10
C LEU A 391 8.34 15.06 24.86
N SER A 392 9.08 15.61 25.83
CA SER A 392 9.77 16.91 25.69
C SER A 392 10.83 16.86 24.59
N GLU A 393 11.70 15.83 24.63
CA GLU A 393 12.72 15.60 23.59
C GLU A 393 12.09 15.51 22.18
N LEU A 394 11.02 14.73 22.03
CA LEU A 394 10.33 14.59 20.74
C LEU A 394 9.65 15.89 20.29
N SER A 395 9.17 16.71 21.22
CA SER A 395 8.54 18.01 20.91
C SER A 395 9.57 19.00 20.38
N GLU A 396 10.77 19.03 20.95
CA GLU A 396 11.89 19.86 20.47
C GLU A 396 12.37 19.43 19.09
N LEU A 397 12.52 18.12 18.86
CA LEU A 397 12.88 17.57 17.55
C LEU A 397 11.84 17.93 16.49
N LEU A 398 10.55 17.73 16.80
CA LEU A 398 9.46 18.07 15.87
C LEU A 398 9.41 19.57 15.57
N ALA A 399 9.57 20.43 16.58
CA ALA A 399 9.61 21.87 16.39
C ALA A 399 10.81 22.30 15.52
N THR A 400 11.96 21.65 15.68
CA THR A 400 13.15 21.88 14.86
C THR A 400 12.89 21.53 13.39
N ASP A 401 12.26 20.40 13.13
CA ASP A 401 11.89 19.98 11.77
C ASP A 401 10.83 20.89 11.15
N LEU A 402 9.81 21.29 11.91
CA LEU A 402 8.80 22.26 11.47
C LEU A 402 9.44 23.60 11.08
N LYS A 403 10.39 24.08 11.90
CA LYS A 403 11.14 25.31 11.65
C LYS A 403 12.03 25.20 10.42
N LYS A 404 12.71 24.06 10.22
CA LYS A 404 13.54 23.80 9.03
C LYS A 404 12.75 23.89 7.73
N HIS A 405 11.48 23.48 7.77
CA HIS A 405 10.58 23.54 6.63
C HIS A 405 9.71 24.81 6.57
N ASP A 406 9.86 25.74 7.51
CA ASP A 406 9.01 26.94 7.68
C ASP A 406 7.50 26.63 7.65
N THR A 407 7.12 25.56 8.35
CA THR A 407 5.75 25.05 8.42
C THR A 407 5.17 25.16 9.82
N LYS A 408 3.85 25.29 9.89
CA LYS A 408 3.07 25.13 11.12
C LYS A 408 1.94 24.15 10.87
N GLY A 409 1.39 23.52 11.90
CA GLY A 409 0.25 22.59 11.73
C GLY A 409 -0.81 22.72 12.81
N ARG A 410 -1.96 22.09 12.59
CA ARG A 410 -3.11 22.17 13.52
C ARG A 410 -3.41 20.87 14.23
N THR A 411 -3.07 19.74 13.61
CA THR A 411 -3.40 18.42 14.14
C THR A 411 -2.13 17.74 14.62
N LEU A 412 -2.02 17.56 15.93
CA LEU A 412 -0.94 16.83 16.56
C LEU A 412 -1.39 15.41 16.87
N THR A 413 -0.60 14.43 16.43
CA THR A 413 -0.83 13.00 16.64
C THR A 413 0.28 12.43 17.53
N LEU A 414 -0.11 11.87 18.67
CA LEU A 414 0.74 11.05 19.53
C LEU A 414 0.63 9.59 19.11
N LYS A 415 1.76 8.97 18.80
CA LYS A 415 1.88 7.55 18.44
C LYS A 415 2.60 6.81 19.56
N LEU A 416 2.00 5.72 20.04
CA LEU A 416 2.52 4.92 21.15
C LEU A 416 2.56 3.46 20.76
N LYS A 417 3.66 2.77 21.12
CA LYS A 417 3.77 1.32 20.97
C LYS A 417 4.12 0.68 22.30
N THR A 418 3.36 -0.34 22.69
CA THR A 418 3.63 -1.07 23.93
C THR A 418 4.75 -2.11 23.76
N THR A 419 5.28 -2.62 24.86
CA THR A 419 6.25 -3.73 24.87
C THR A 419 5.73 -4.99 24.16
N GLU A 420 4.41 -5.19 24.13
CA GLU A 420 3.69 -6.27 23.44
C GLU A 420 3.39 -5.93 21.97
N PHE A 421 4.05 -4.89 21.43
CA PHE A 421 3.94 -4.42 20.04
C PHE A 421 2.53 -3.99 19.62
N ARG A 422 1.66 -3.64 20.58
CA ARG A 422 0.38 -2.97 20.29
C ARG A 422 0.67 -1.52 19.95
N LEU A 423 0.28 -1.09 18.76
CA LEU A 423 0.43 0.28 18.28
C LEU A 423 -0.93 0.98 18.41
N PHE A 424 -0.93 2.18 18.96
CA PHE A 424 -2.11 3.03 18.98
C PHE A 424 -1.73 4.50 18.84
N THR A 425 -2.65 5.27 18.26
CA THR A 425 -2.48 6.70 18.01
C THR A 425 -3.63 7.48 18.60
N ARG A 426 -3.34 8.71 19.03
CA ARG A 426 -4.31 9.70 19.46
C ARG A 426 -3.99 11.02 18.80
N ALA A 427 -5.00 11.72 18.31
CA ALA A 427 -4.82 12.99 17.64
C ALA A 427 -5.67 14.07 18.29
N LYS A 428 -5.13 15.28 18.34
CA LYS A 428 -5.84 16.49 18.77
C LYS A 428 -5.66 17.57 17.71
N THR A 429 -6.78 18.11 17.23
CA THR A 429 -6.78 19.24 16.29
C THR A 429 -7.14 20.52 17.03
N LEU A 430 -6.30 21.54 16.90
CA LEU A 430 -6.54 22.88 17.45
C LEU A 430 -7.05 23.83 16.36
N THR A 431 -7.68 24.92 16.80
CA THR A 431 -8.08 26.03 15.92
C THR A 431 -6.88 26.86 15.48
N GLN A 432 -5.93 27.08 16.38
CA GLN A 432 -4.69 27.80 16.13
C GLN A 432 -3.59 26.86 15.62
N PHE A 433 -2.66 27.41 14.84
CA PHE A 433 -1.48 26.69 14.38
C PHE A 433 -0.44 26.58 15.48
N MET A 434 0.17 25.41 15.60
CA MET A 434 1.29 25.12 16.49
C MET A 434 2.59 25.03 15.68
N SER A 435 3.67 25.52 16.26
CA SER A 435 5.02 25.39 15.68
C SER A 435 6.14 25.37 16.71
N THR A 436 5.87 25.79 17.95
CA THR A 436 6.88 25.83 19.02
C THR A 436 6.89 24.53 19.81
N ALA A 437 8.04 24.23 20.43
CA ALA A 437 8.19 23.02 21.24
C ALA A 437 7.24 23.04 22.44
N GLU A 438 7.02 24.21 23.04
CA GLU A 438 6.15 24.41 24.20
C GLU A 438 4.68 24.12 23.87
N GLU A 439 4.17 24.66 22.75
CA GLU A 439 2.80 24.41 22.29
C GLU A 439 2.57 22.91 22.01
N ILE A 440 3.53 22.29 21.30
CA ILE A 440 3.49 20.86 20.95
C ILE A 440 3.51 20.01 22.21
N PHE A 441 4.42 20.30 23.15
CA PHE A 441 4.55 19.57 24.40
C PHE A 441 3.28 19.67 25.25
N GLN A 442 2.73 20.87 25.45
CA GLN A 442 1.50 21.05 26.23
C GLN A 442 0.32 20.27 25.63
N CYS A 443 0.18 20.30 24.31
CA CYS A 443 -0.87 19.56 23.62
C CYS A 443 -0.67 18.04 23.77
N ALA A 444 0.55 17.55 23.52
CA ALA A 444 0.88 16.14 23.62
C ALA A 444 0.79 15.61 25.06
N GLN A 445 1.15 16.42 26.06
CA GLN A 445 1.10 16.07 27.47
C GLN A 445 -0.33 15.76 27.91
N GLN A 446 -1.31 16.55 27.46
CA GLN A 446 -2.72 16.30 27.73
C GLN A 446 -3.19 14.97 27.15
N ILE A 447 -2.76 14.65 25.93
CA ILE A 447 -3.09 13.38 25.27
C ILE A 447 -2.46 12.21 26.04
N LEU A 448 -1.17 12.31 26.38
CA LEU A 448 -0.44 11.28 27.11
C LEU A 448 -1.02 11.04 28.51
N ALA A 449 -1.40 12.10 29.22
CA ALA A 449 -1.97 12.00 30.56
C ALA A 449 -3.27 11.16 30.56
N LEU A 450 -4.14 11.35 29.55
CA LEU A 450 -5.35 10.55 29.40
C LEU A 450 -5.02 9.07 29.16
N GLU A 451 -4.02 8.76 28.33
CA GLU A 451 -3.63 7.37 28.07
C GLU A 451 -2.99 6.69 29.29
N ILE A 452 -2.23 7.42 30.11
CA ILE A 452 -1.67 6.90 31.36
C ILE A 452 -2.79 6.55 32.35
N VAL A 453 -3.82 7.40 32.45
CA VAL A 453 -4.96 7.16 33.33
C VAL A 453 -5.83 6.00 32.82
N ALA A 454 -6.09 5.95 31.52
CA ALA A 454 -6.91 4.90 30.90
C ALA A 454 -6.25 3.52 30.92
N ASN A 455 -4.91 3.46 30.98
CA ASN A 455 -4.15 2.20 30.94
C ASN A 455 -3.19 2.10 32.13
N PRO A 456 -3.68 1.71 33.33
CA PRO A 456 -2.82 1.48 34.49
C PRO A 456 -1.72 0.46 34.17
N GLY A 457 -0.47 0.85 34.41
CA GLY A 457 0.68 -0.01 34.12
C GLY A 457 1.14 0.00 32.66
N LEU A 458 0.80 1.03 31.88
CA LEU A 458 1.27 1.23 30.50
C LEU A 458 2.80 1.08 30.39
N ARG A 459 3.26 0.18 29.52
CA ARG A 459 4.68 -0.04 29.23
C ARG A 459 4.96 0.24 27.77
N LEU A 460 5.76 1.26 27.50
CA LEU A 460 6.06 1.75 26.17
C LEU A 460 7.44 1.28 25.70
N ARG A 461 7.57 1.11 24.37
CA ARG A 461 8.83 0.86 23.66
C ARG A 461 9.05 1.82 22.49
N LEU A 462 8.03 2.58 22.10
CA LEU A 462 8.12 3.62 21.08
C LEU A 462 7.14 4.73 21.42
N MET A 463 7.58 5.95 21.20
CA MET A 463 6.79 7.17 21.25
C MET A 463 7.12 8.02 20.04
N GLY A 464 6.11 8.63 19.44
CA GLY A 464 6.26 9.54 18.32
C GLY A 464 5.23 10.66 18.32
N LEU A 465 5.61 11.78 17.73
CA LEU A 465 4.76 12.93 17.50
C LEU A 465 4.73 13.24 16.00
N SER A 466 3.55 13.51 15.46
CA SER A 466 3.37 13.91 14.07
C SER A 466 2.43 15.10 13.98
N MET A 467 2.81 16.09 13.20
CA MET A 467 2.03 17.28 12.90
C MET A 467 1.45 17.17 11.49
N SER A 468 0.16 17.43 11.35
CA SER A 468 -0.57 17.45 10.06
C SER A 468 -1.49 18.66 9.95
N LYS A 469 -2.17 18.79 8.80
CA LYS A 469 -2.85 20.02 8.37
C LYS A 469 -1.88 21.20 8.36
N LEU A 470 -0.80 21.01 7.62
CA LEU A 470 0.29 21.96 7.55
C LEU A 470 -0.12 23.22 6.76
N SER A 471 0.42 24.36 7.17
CA SER A 471 0.40 25.61 6.42
C SER A 471 1.82 26.15 6.34
N SER A 472 2.22 26.65 5.18
CA SER A 472 3.47 27.39 5.07
C SER A 472 3.28 28.78 5.67
N ARG A 473 4.32 29.32 6.31
CA ARG A 473 4.26 30.64 6.94
C ARG A 473 4.05 31.79 5.93
N SER A 474 4.32 31.53 4.65
CA SER A 474 4.21 32.50 3.55
C SER A 474 2.80 32.62 2.94
N ILE A 475 1.90 31.66 3.18
CA ILE A 475 0.59 31.58 2.49
C ILE A 475 -0.51 32.41 3.21
N ASP A 476 -0.23 32.95 4.40
CA ASP A 476 -1.22 33.66 5.22
C ASP A 476 -1.77 34.94 4.54
N GLU A 477 -1.13 35.49 3.49
CA GLU A 477 -1.63 36.66 2.75
C GLU A 477 -2.54 36.34 1.54
N ASP A 478 -2.52 35.12 1.00
CA ASP A 478 -3.22 34.77 -0.26
C ASP A 478 -4.28 33.67 -0.13
N GLY A 479 -4.57 33.20 1.10
CA GLY A 479 -5.45 32.06 1.37
C GLY A 479 -6.87 32.18 0.81
N ILE A 480 -7.42 33.41 0.73
CA ILE A 480 -8.78 33.65 0.21
C ILE A 480 -8.81 33.50 -1.32
N ALA A 481 -7.76 33.91 -2.03
CA ALA A 481 -7.69 33.82 -3.49
C ALA A 481 -7.48 32.39 -3.99
N LYS A 482 -6.74 31.55 -3.25
CA LYS A 482 -6.58 30.11 -3.55
C LYS A 482 -7.85 29.30 -3.25
N PHE A 483 -8.62 29.66 -2.22
CA PHE A 483 -9.87 28.99 -1.89
C PHE A 483 -10.96 29.21 -2.97
N LEU A 484 -10.98 30.40 -3.57
CA LEU A 484 -11.92 30.76 -4.66
C LEU A 484 -11.52 30.21 -6.04
N LYS A 485 -10.29 29.72 -6.20
CA LYS A 485 -9.75 29.18 -7.48
C LYS A 485 -9.73 27.65 -7.55
N ARG A 486 -10.20 26.92 -6.55
CA ARG A 486 -10.32 25.46 -6.66
C ARG A 486 -11.40 25.12 -7.69
N PRO A 487 -11.09 24.44 -8.80
CA PRO A 487 -12.11 23.73 -9.54
C PRO A 487 -12.76 22.74 -8.56
N SER A 488 -14.09 22.64 -8.59
CA SER A 488 -14.78 21.53 -7.95
C SER A 488 -14.09 20.22 -8.36
N PRO A 489 -13.74 19.31 -7.44
CA PRO A 489 -13.33 17.99 -7.85
C PRO A 489 -14.47 17.40 -8.68
N SER A 490 -14.23 17.21 -9.97
CA SER A 490 -15.08 16.38 -10.81
C SER A 490 -14.90 14.96 -10.30
N THR A 491 -15.66 14.58 -9.28
CA THR A 491 -15.94 13.18 -8.99
C THR A 491 -16.71 12.64 -10.19
N PRO A 492 -16.16 11.70 -10.99
CA PRO A 492 -16.93 11.04 -12.04
C PRO A 492 -17.91 10.02 -11.46
N PHE A 493 -17.85 9.77 -10.14
CA PHE A 493 -18.61 8.71 -9.50
C PHE A 493 -19.86 9.28 -8.81
N PRO A 494 -21.05 8.76 -9.15
CA PRO A 494 -22.29 9.16 -8.51
C PRO A 494 -22.24 8.83 -7.03
N LYS A 495 -22.59 9.81 -6.19
CA LYS A 495 -23.05 9.54 -4.83
C LYS A 495 -24.47 8.99 -4.94
N HIS A 496 -24.72 7.75 -4.53
CA HIS A 496 -26.11 7.28 -4.34
C HIS A 496 -26.75 8.11 -3.21
N PRO A 497 -28.03 8.53 -3.32
CA PRO A 497 -29.14 7.81 -3.98
C PRO A 497 -29.91 8.65 -5.02
N GLN A 498 -30.18 8.08 -6.20
CA GLN A 498 -31.25 8.53 -7.10
C GLN A 498 -31.97 7.32 -7.69
N THR A 499 -33.29 7.44 -7.81
CA THR A 499 -34.25 6.39 -8.20
C THR A 499 -34.29 6.11 -9.71
N SER A 500 -33.22 6.46 -10.45
CA SER A 500 -33.04 6.11 -11.86
C SER A 500 -31.78 5.27 -12.03
N LEU A 501 -31.92 4.09 -12.64
CA LEU A 501 -30.78 3.25 -13.03
C LEU A 501 -30.51 3.44 -14.52
N THR A 502 -29.26 3.64 -14.89
CA THR A 502 -28.84 3.77 -16.29
C THR A 502 -28.25 2.44 -16.75
N CYS A 503 -28.68 1.94 -17.91
CA CYS A 503 -28.07 0.76 -18.51
C CYS A 503 -26.61 1.05 -18.89
N PRO A 504 -25.62 0.32 -18.34
CA PRO A 504 -24.21 0.56 -18.65
C PRO A 504 -23.79 0.10 -20.07
N VAL A 505 -24.68 -0.62 -20.78
CA VAL A 505 -24.43 -1.12 -22.14
C VAL A 505 -24.98 -0.17 -23.20
N CYS A 506 -26.27 0.21 -23.10
CA CYS A 506 -26.93 1.05 -24.10
C CYS A 506 -27.13 2.51 -23.67
N CYS A 507 -26.67 2.88 -22.47
CA CYS A 507 -26.78 4.22 -21.88
C CYS A 507 -28.21 4.76 -21.73
N LYS A 508 -29.24 3.91 -21.82
CA LYS A 508 -30.63 4.31 -21.57
C LYS A 508 -30.89 4.45 -20.06
N GLU A 509 -31.47 5.57 -19.67
CA GLU A 509 -31.95 5.81 -18.31
C GLU A 509 -33.32 5.16 -18.08
N PHE A 510 -33.47 4.49 -16.95
CA PHE A 510 -34.71 3.86 -16.51
C PHE A 510 -35.11 4.41 -15.14
N PRO A 511 -36.12 5.29 -15.08
CA PRO A 511 -36.70 5.71 -13.81
C PRO A 511 -37.47 4.54 -13.15
N ASP A 512 -37.22 4.31 -11.86
CA ASP A 512 -37.92 3.34 -10.99
C ASP A 512 -37.87 1.86 -11.44
N ILE A 513 -36.83 1.45 -12.16
CA ILE A 513 -36.62 0.04 -12.53
C ILE A 513 -36.06 -0.77 -11.35
N SER A 514 -36.55 -2.00 -11.15
CA SER A 514 -35.97 -2.90 -10.15
C SER A 514 -34.58 -3.38 -10.59
N GLU A 515 -33.69 -3.72 -9.65
CA GLU A 515 -32.38 -4.30 -9.99
C GLU A 515 -32.51 -5.55 -10.86
N ARG A 516 -33.57 -6.35 -10.65
CA ARG A 516 -33.88 -7.54 -11.45
C ARG A 516 -34.23 -7.19 -12.90
N ASP A 517 -35.13 -6.22 -13.10
CA ASP A 517 -35.55 -5.82 -14.45
C ASP A 517 -34.42 -5.11 -15.20
N MET A 518 -33.59 -4.36 -14.45
CA MET A 518 -32.37 -3.74 -14.98
C MET A 518 -31.35 -4.81 -15.39
N ALA A 519 -31.15 -5.86 -14.58
CA ALA A 519 -30.31 -7.00 -14.92
C ALA A 519 -30.81 -7.75 -16.17
N GLU A 520 -32.14 -7.97 -16.30
CA GLU A 520 -32.74 -8.57 -17.49
C GLU A 520 -32.57 -7.69 -18.75
N HIS A 521 -32.69 -6.37 -18.61
CA HIS A 521 -32.40 -5.45 -19.70
C HIS A 521 -30.91 -5.48 -20.11
N VAL A 522 -29.99 -5.43 -19.15
CA VAL A 522 -28.54 -5.52 -19.42
C VAL A 522 -28.20 -6.84 -20.10
N GLY A 523 -28.78 -7.95 -19.64
CA GLY A 523 -28.60 -9.27 -20.29
C GLY A 523 -29.00 -9.25 -21.76
N ARG A 524 -30.16 -8.70 -22.10
CA ARG A 524 -30.60 -8.54 -23.49
C ARG A 524 -29.66 -7.64 -24.31
N CYS A 525 -29.11 -6.59 -23.70
CA CYS A 525 -28.18 -5.69 -24.38
C CYS A 525 -26.80 -6.32 -24.61
N LEU A 526 -26.33 -7.21 -23.73
CA LEU A 526 -25.05 -7.91 -23.90
C LEU A 526 -25.09 -8.96 -25.03
N GLU A 527 -26.28 -9.48 -25.35
CA GLU A 527 -26.49 -10.49 -26.39
C GLU A 527 -26.78 -9.88 -27.79
N ASP A 528 -26.97 -8.56 -27.87
CA ASP A 528 -27.32 -7.86 -29.12
C ASP A 528 -26.06 -7.39 -29.88
N PRO A 529 -25.78 -7.92 -31.10
CA PRO A 529 -24.63 -7.51 -31.91
C PRO A 529 -24.77 -6.13 -32.57
N HIS A 530 -25.83 -5.36 -32.30
CA HIS A 530 -26.11 -4.03 -32.90
C HIS A 530 -26.35 -2.92 -31.88
N VAL A 531 -25.75 -2.98 -30.68
CA VAL A 531 -25.76 -1.81 -29.78
C VAL A 531 -24.99 -0.65 -30.44
N PRO A 532 -25.62 0.53 -30.65
CA PRO A 532 -24.94 1.66 -31.25
C PRO A 532 -23.79 2.09 -30.33
N ASP A 533 -22.60 2.32 -30.89
CA ASP A 533 -21.60 3.15 -30.22
C ASP A 533 -22.30 4.39 -29.69
N GLY A 534 -22.13 4.69 -28.40
CA GLY A 534 -22.69 5.87 -27.73
C GLY A 534 -22.10 7.20 -28.23
N ASN A 535 -21.94 7.36 -29.55
CA ASN A 535 -21.69 8.61 -30.23
C ASN A 535 -23.02 9.21 -30.68
N SER A 536 -23.70 9.90 -29.77
CA SER A 536 -24.60 10.98 -30.16
C SER A 536 -23.82 12.29 -30.13
N GLU A 537 -23.38 12.71 -31.33
CA GLU A 537 -23.02 14.06 -31.76
C GLU A 537 -22.86 15.14 -30.67
N ILE A 538 -21.61 15.43 -30.27
CA ILE A 538 -21.23 16.80 -29.98
C ILE A 538 -20.80 17.40 -31.31
N LYS A 539 -21.62 18.31 -31.85
CA LYS A 539 -21.31 19.05 -33.07
C LYS A 539 -19.96 19.74 -32.93
N ALA A 540 -19.02 19.31 -33.77
CA ALA A 540 -17.81 20.03 -34.05
C ALA A 540 -18.15 21.30 -34.86
N ASP A 541 -17.95 22.47 -34.26
CA ASP A 541 -17.69 23.70 -35.01
C ASP A 541 -16.25 24.11 -34.71
N GLY A 542 -15.43 24.22 -35.77
CA GLY A 542 -14.10 24.82 -35.71
C GLY A 542 -12.89 23.88 -35.83
N MET A 543 -12.84 23.06 -36.88
CA MET A 543 -11.60 22.37 -37.29
C MET A 543 -10.77 23.30 -38.20
N VAL A 544 -9.57 23.71 -37.76
CA VAL A 544 -8.49 24.10 -38.68
C VAL A 544 -7.50 22.94 -38.73
N ARG A 545 -7.49 22.25 -39.88
CA ARG A 545 -6.57 21.17 -40.24
C ARG A 545 -5.20 21.74 -40.60
N ILE A 546 -4.13 21.09 -40.15
CA ILE A 546 -2.91 20.89 -40.94
C ILE A 546 -2.54 19.41 -40.81
N ARG A 547 -2.31 18.75 -41.95
CA ARG A 547 -2.03 17.32 -42.11
C ARG A 547 -0.72 17.17 -42.90
N ALA A 548 -0.09 16.02 -42.69
CA ALA A 548 0.89 15.32 -43.54
C ALA A 548 2.36 15.49 -43.08
N ILE A 549 3.15 14.42 -42.96
CA ILE A 549 3.00 13.01 -43.40
C ILE A 549 3.33 12.08 -42.25
#